data_AF-A0A7X7BW98-F1
#
_entry.id   AF-A0A7X7BW98-F1
#
_cell.length_a   1.000
_cell.length_b   1.000
_cell.length_c   1.000
_cell.angle_alpha   90.00
_cell.angle_beta   90.00
_cell.angle_gamma   90.00
#
_symmetry.space_group_name_H-M   'P 1'
#
loop_
_entity.id
_entity.type
_entity.pdbx_description
1 polymer ?
#
loop_
_entity_poly.entity_id
_entity_poly.type
_entity_poly.pdbx_seq_one_letter_code
_entity_poly.pdbx_strand_id
1 'polypeptide(L)'
;MLKTEFKMEGLDAIQQKIDAIKATATDMAAGESERGVKFGLRKAANYIRDKVKEGAARVDDPNTPEKIAENVSTRWNGRESRKTGDLQFNVGIRGGAKSRDSNASNKGGDTYYWRFIEFGTATTPARPFIRPALKNGSQEAIRIFIENYKRSLDRSLKKVSK
;
A
#
# COMPACT_ATOMS: atom_id res chain seq x y z
N MET A 1 -17.57 -14.42 1.78
CA MET A 1 -16.85 -13.18 2.15
C MET A 1 -15.92 -13.54 3.31
N LEU A 2 -14.61 -13.73 3.07
CA LEU A 2 -13.67 -14.06 4.15
C LEU A 2 -13.40 -12.79 4.96
N LYS A 3 -13.97 -12.69 6.16
CA LYS A 3 -13.58 -11.68 7.16
C LYS A 3 -12.31 -12.19 7.84
N THR A 4 -11.16 -11.65 7.46
CA THR A 4 -9.92 -11.83 8.23
C THR A 4 -9.98 -10.90 9.45
N GLU A 5 -10.02 -11.46 10.65
CA GLU A 5 -9.88 -10.69 11.89
C GLU A 5 -8.43 -10.26 12.05
N PHE A 6 -8.17 -8.96 11.91
CA PHE A 6 -6.86 -8.38 12.19
C PHE A 6 -6.82 -7.93 13.64
N LYS A 7 -6.03 -8.63 14.47
CA LYS A 7 -5.75 -8.20 15.84
C LYS A 7 -4.79 -7.01 15.79
N MET A 8 -5.35 -5.79 15.84
CA MET A 8 -4.59 -4.55 15.72
C MET A 8 -4.01 -4.11 17.08
N GLU A 9 -2.95 -4.78 17.53
CA GLU A 9 -2.24 -4.39 18.75
C GLU A 9 -1.49 -3.06 18.52
N GLY A 10 -1.65 -2.10 19.45
CA GLY A 10 -0.90 -0.83 19.44
C GLY A 10 -1.62 0.39 18.84
N LEU A 11 -2.90 0.25 18.46
CA LEU A 11 -3.75 1.38 18.08
C LEU A 11 -4.10 2.28 19.26
N ASP A 12 -4.26 1.73 20.47
CA ASP A 12 -4.62 2.52 21.66
C ASP A 12 -3.56 3.59 21.97
N ALA A 13 -2.28 3.22 21.85
CA ALA A 13 -1.16 4.15 22.00
C ALA A 13 -1.09 5.22 20.89
N ILE A 14 -1.62 4.93 19.70
CA ILE A 14 -1.76 5.93 18.63
C ILE A 14 -2.91 6.89 18.97
N GLN A 15 -4.04 6.34 19.40
CA GLN A 15 -5.23 7.11 19.73
C GLN A 15 -4.94 8.14 20.82
N GLN A 16 -4.26 7.73 21.90
CA GLN A 16 -3.82 8.63 22.97
C GLN A 16 -2.95 9.80 22.44
N LYS A 17 -2.03 9.52 21.51
CA LYS A 17 -1.17 10.56 20.91
C LYS A 17 -1.95 11.48 19.96
N ILE A 18 -2.92 10.95 19.22
CA ILE A 18 -3.82 11.75 18.39
C ILE A 18 -4.63 12.71 19.28
N ASP A 19 -5.19 12.20 20.38
CA ASP A 19 -6.01 12.99 21.28
C ASP A 19 -5.19 14.07 22.00
N ALA A 20 -3.94 13.75 22.37
CA ALA A 20 -2.99 14.76 22.87
C ALA A 20 -2.73 15.86 21.83
N ILE A 21 -2.48 15.52 20.57
CA ILE A 21 -2.30 16.51 19.51
C ILE A 21 -3.55 17.36 19.32
N LYS A 22 -4.74 16.75 19.29
CA LYS A 22 -6.03 17.46 19.16
C LYS A 22 -6.27 18.42 20.32
N ALA A 23 -5.97 18.01 21.56
CA ALA A 23 -6.10 18.85 22.74
C ALA A 23 -5.16 20.06 22.72
N THR A 24 -4.01 19.93 22.05
CA THR A 24 -3.00 21.00 21.91
C THR A 24 -3.04 21.73 20.56
N ALA A 25 -4.07 21.49 19.73
CA ALA A 25 -4.00 21.72 18.29
C ALA A 25 -3.80 23.20 17.90
N THR A 26 -2.66 23.47 17.30
CA THR A 26 -2.45 24.54 16.32
C THR A 26 -2.58 23.96 14.90
N ASP A 27 -2.96 24.77 13.91
CA ASP A 27 -3.10 24.32 12.50
C ASP A 27 -1.85 23.61 11.95
N MET A 28 -0.68 23.98 12.46
CA MET A 28 0.60 23.36 12.13
C MET A 28 0.69 21.89 12.59
N ALA A 29 0.18 21.58 13.79
CA ALA A 29 0.19 20.23 14.35
C ALA A 29 -0.75 19.28 13.59
N ALA A 30 -1.91 19.79 13.15
CA ALA A 30 -2.87 19.05 12.35
C ALA A 30 -2.30 18.68 10.96
N GLY A 31 -1.69 19.65 10.26
CA GLY A 31 -1.09 19.42 8.95
C GLY A 31 0.11 18.46 8.97
N GLU A 32 0.89 18.44 10.06
CA GLU A 32 1.98 17.47 10.23
C GLU A 32 1.49 16.07 10.57
N SER A 33 0.45 15.94 11.38
CA SER A 33 -0.19 14.65 11.65
C SER A 33 -0.66 13.99 10.34
N GLU A 34 -1.32 14.74 9.46
CA GLU A 34 -1.78 14.23 8.16
C GLU A 34 -0.62 13.80 7.25
N ARG A 35 0.47 14.59 7.19
CA ARG A 35 1.70 14.21 6.47
C ARG A 35 2.32 12.94 7.06
N GLY A 36 2.26 12.80 8.38
CA GLY A 36 2.68 11.61 9.12
C GLY A 36 1.90 10.37 8.74
N VAL A 37 0.57 10.46 8.69
CA VAL A 37 -0.31 9.36 8.25
C VAL A 37 0.03 8.97 6.81
N LYS A 38 0.12 9.93 5.88
CA LYS A 38 0.48 9.65 4.48
C LYS A 38 1.85 8.97 4.36
N PHE A 39 2.83 9.39 5.16
CA PHE A 39 4.16 8.78 5.18
C PHE A 39 4.12 7.34 5.69
N GLY A 40 3.45 7.09 6.82
CA GLY A 40 3.28 5.75 7.37
C GLY A 40 2.56 4.82 6.40
N LEU A 41 1.46 5.27 5.80
CA LEU A 41 0.72 4.50 4.80
C LEU A 41 1.57 4.16 3.58
N ARG A 42 2.38 5.11 3.10
CA ARG A 42 3.31 4.86 1.99
C ARG A 42 4.33 3.79 2.34
N LYS A 43 4.88 3.80 3.56
CA LYS A 43 5.84 2.79 4.01
C LYS A 43 5.21 1.41 4.09
N ALA A 44 4.02 1.30 4.67
CA ALA A 44 3.25 0.06 4.70
C ALA A 44 2.92 -0.46 3.28
N ALA A 45 2.46 0.43 2.39
CA ALA A 45 2.16 0.07 1.01
C ALA A 45 3.42 -0.36 0.23
N ASN A 46 4.57 0.27 0.47
CA ASN A 46 5.83 -0.13 -0.15
C ASN A 46 6.25 -1.54 0.28
N TYR A 47 6.05 -1.90 1.55
CA TYR A 47 6.33 -3.25 2.03
C TYR A 47 5.45 -4.29 1.31
N ILE A 48 4.14 -4.05 1.19
CA ILE A 48 3.25 -4.93 0.44
C ILE A 48 3.64 -4.98 -1.04
N ARG A 49 3.97 -3.83 -1.66
CA ARG A 49 4.46 -3.76 -3.05
C ARG A 49 5.67 -4.67 -3.24
N ASP A 50 6.62 -4.66 -2.32
CA ASP A 50 7.83 -5.48 -2.43
C ASP A 50 7.50 -6.97 -2.32
N LYS A 51 6.57 -7.36 -1.44
CA LYS A 51 6.06 -8.74 -1.38
C LYS A 51 5.32 -9.17 -2.65
N VAL A 52 4.52 -8.27 -3.24
CA VAL A 52 3.89 -8.53 -4.54
C VAL A 52 4.94 -8.66 -5.63
N LYS A 53 6.00 -7.83 -5.62
CA LYS A 53 7.09 -7.88 -6.58
C LYS A 53 7.88 -9.19 -6.49
N GLU A 54 8.21 -9.64 -5.28
CA GLU A 54 8.83 -10.94 -5.02
C GLU A 54 7.99 -12.10 -5.58
N GLY A 55 6.66 -12.02 -5.42
CA GLY A 55 5.74 -13.02 -5.97
C GLY A 55 5.61 -12.96 -7.49
N ALA A 56 5.51 -11.75 -8.04
CA ALA A 56 5.41 -11.51 -9.48
C ALA A 56 6.67 -12.01 -10.22
N ALA A 57 7.85 -11.83 -9.66
CA ALA A 57 9.10 -12.29 -10.26
C ALA A 57 9.16 -13.83 -10.45
N ARG A 58 8.37 -14.60 -9.68
CA ARG A 58 8.27 -16.06 -9.83
C ARG A 58 7.32 -16.51 -10.94
N VAL A 59 6.50 -15.60 -11.45
CA VAL A 59 5.50 -15.87 -12.49
C VAL A 59 5.80 -15.16 -13.81
N ASP A 60 6.79 -14.26 -13.83
CA ASP A 60 7.31 -13.65 -15.06
C ASP A 60 7.90 -14.73 -15.99
N ASP A 61 7.60 -14.62 -17.29
CA ASP A 61 8.09 -15.54 -18.31
C ASP A 61 9.47 -15.07 -18.81
N PRO A 62 10.52 -15.91 -18.74
CA PRO A 62 11.84 -15.53 -19.25
C PRO A 62 11.89 -15.34 -20.78
N ASN A 63 10.90 -15.86 -21.50
CA ASN A 63 10.85 -15.81 -22.97
C ASN A 63 10.18 -14.54 -23.51
N THR A 64 9.55 -13.73 -22.66
CA THR A 64 8.88 -12.50 -23.09
C THR A 64 9.55 -11.26 -22.48
N PRO A 65 9.52 -10.12 -23.20
CA PRO A 65 10.08 -8.88 -22.67
C PRO A 65 9.21 -8.28 -21.54
N GLU A 66 7.95 -8.69 -21.40
CA GLU A 66 7.06 -8.19 -20.37
C GLU A 66 7.39 -8.77 -18.98
N LYS A 67 7.46 -7.90 -17.98
CA LYS A 67 7.77 -8.26 -16.60
C LYS A 67 6.75 -7.64 -15.64
N ILE A 68 5.85 -8.47 -15.11
CA ILE A 68 4.84 -8.08 -14.11
C ILE A 68 5.54 -7.45 -12.91
N ALA A 69 6.64 -8.04 -12.44
CA ALA A 69 7.39 -7.56 -11.29
C ALA A 69 7.84 -6.10 -11.42
N GLU A 70 8.15 -5.64 -12.63
CA GLU A 70 8.59 -4.27 -12.90
C GLU A 70 7.44 -3.27 -13.00
N ASN A 71 6.20 -3.75 -13.16
CA ASN A 71 5.00 -2.94 -13.18
C ASN A 71 4.29 -2.85 -11.82
N VAL A 72 4.73 -3.62 -10.82
CA VAL A 72 4.20 -3.52 -9.44
C VAL A 72 4.56 -2.15 -8.85
N SER A 73 3.53 -1.38 -8.47
CA SER A 73 3.71 -0.02 -8.00
C SER A 73 2.73 0.38 -6.90
N THR A 74 3.17 1.31 -6.06
CA THR A 74 2.33 2.04 -5.11
C THR A 74 1.83 3.33 -5.73
N ARG A 75 0.55 3.65 -5.57
CA ARG A 75 -0.06 4.91 -6.02
C ARG A 75 -0.86 5.56 -4.91
N TRP A 76 -0.68 6.86 -4.74
CA TRP A 76 -1.53 7.66 -3.87
C TRP A 76 -2.93 7.80 -4.47
N ASN A 77 -3.99 7.54 -3.69
CA ASN A 77 -5.36 7.72 -4.15
C ASN A 77 -5.93 9.08 -3.72
N GLY A 78 -5.43 10.15 -4.34
CA GLY A 78 -5.87 11.51 -4.05
C GLY A 78 -7.31 11.82 -4.50
N ARG A 79 -7.91 10.98 -5.34
CA ARG A 79 -9.33 11.13 -5.72
C ARG A 79 -10.23 10.70 -4.58
N GLU A 80 -9.98 9.52 -4.01
CA GLU A 80 -10.79 9.02 -2.89
C GLU A 80 -10.57 9.88 -1.64
N SER A 81 -9.32 10.25 -1.36
CA SER A 81 -9.01 11.12 -0.23
C SER A 81 -9.76 12.46 -0.27
N ARG A 82 -10.01 13.03 -1.46
CA ARG A 82 -10.84 14.24 -1.61
C ARG A 82 -12.34 13.98 -1.48
N LYS A 83 -12.79 12.75 -1.77
CA LYS A 83 -14.21 12.39 -1.78
C LYS A 83 -14.69 11.96 -0.40
N THR A 84 -13.93 11.14 0.31
CA THR A 84 -14.33 10.54 1.60
C THR A 84 -13.56 11.10 2.79
N GLY A 85 -12.41 11.73 2.54
CA GLY A 85 -11.45 12.09 3.59
C GLY A 85 -10.47 10.95 3.92
N ASP A 86 -10.69 9.74 3.40
CA ASP A 86 -9.86 8.58 3.74
C ASP A 86 -8.53 8.60 2.99
N LEU A 87 -7.44 8.50 3.76
CA LEU A 87 -6.09 8.45 3.23
C LEU A 87 -5.75 7.01 2.86
N GLN A 88 -5.42 6.75 1.59
CA GLN A 88 -5.04 5.41 1.15
C GLN A 88 -4.01 5.40 0.01
N PHE A 89 -3.23 4.31 -0.01
CA PHE A 89 -2.33 3.97 -1.10
C PHE A 89 -2.77 2.66 -1.74
N ASN A 90 -2.82 2.64 -3.06
CA ASN A 90 -3.12 1.45 -3.84
C ASN A 90 -1.81 0.76 -4.21
N VAL A 91 -1.72 -0.54 -3.95
CA VAL A 91 -0.67 -1.41 -4.51
C VAL A 91 -1.28 -2.15 -5.69
N GLY A 92 -0.69 -2.01 -6.87
CA GLY A 92 -1.22 -2.65 -8.07
C GLY A 92 -0.24 -2.65 -9.22
N ILE A 93 -0.70 -3.18 -10.35
CA ILE A 93 0.11 -3.35 -11.55
C ILE A 93 -0.17 -2.20 -12.51
N ARG A 94 0.91 -1.53 -12.93
CA ARG A 94 0.85 -0.45 -13.91
C ARG A 94 0.31 -0.97 -15.25
N GLY A 95 -0.54 -0.19 -15.90
CA GLY A 95 -1.27 -0.59 -17.11
C GLY A 95 -2.60 -1.31 -16.84
N GLY A 96 -2.82 -1.81 -15.61
CA GLY A 96 -4.07 -2.44 -15.22
C GLY A 96 -4.27 -3.82 -15.87
N ALA A 97 -5.53 -4.29 -15.94
CA ALA A 97 -5.89 -5.62 -16.46
C ALA A 97 -6.41 -5.58 -17.91
N LYS A 98 -6.08 -4.52 -18.66
CA LYS A 98 -6.46 -4.37 -20.07
C LYS A 98 -5.24 -3.93 -20.87
N SER A 99 -5.03 -4.57 -22.01
CA SER A 99 -4.00 -4.18 -22.97
C SER A 99 -4.31 -2.80 -23.55
N ARG A 100 -3.28 -1.95 -23.66
CA ARG A 100 -3.35 -0.59 -24.20
C ARG A 100 -1.98 -0.22 -24.76
N ASP A 101 -1.92 0.51 -25.86
CA ASP A 101 -0.66 0.96 -26.46
C ASP A 101 0.21 1.77 -25.49
N SER A 102 -0.43 2.56 -24.62
CA SER A 102 0.27 3.33 -23.58
C SER A 102 1.05 2.44 -22.59
N ASN A 103 0.68 1.16 -22.47
CA ASN A 103 1.34 0.24 -21.55
C ASN A 103 2.73 -0.21 -22.06
N ALA A 104 3.01 -0.10 -23.36
CA ALA A 104 4.32 -0.41 -23.92
C ALA A 104 5.43 0.47 -23.32
N SER A 105 5.09 1.68 -22.87
CA SER A 105 6.01 2.61 -22.20
C SER A 105 6.31 2.25 -20.73
N ASN A 106 5.61 1.27 -20.16
CA ASN A 106 5.88 0.84 -18.80
C ASN A 106 7.20 0.07 -18.72
N LYS A 107 7.88 0.14 -17.58
CA LYS A 107 9.17 -0.55 -17.37
C LYS A 107 9.08 -2.06 -17.65
N GLY A 108 7.96 -2.68 -17.30
CA GLY A 108 7.68 -4.09 -17.56
C GLY A 108 6.83 -4.35 -18.80
N GLY A 109 6.63 -3.38 -19.70
CA GLY A 109 5.77 -3.54 -20.89
C GLY A 109 4.28 -3.69 -20.57
N ASP A 110 3.53 -4.29 -21.50
CA ASP A 110 2.08 -4.49 -21.37
C ASP A 110 1.72 -5.80 -20.64
N THR A 111 1.69 -5.72 -19.32
CA THR A 111 1.46 -6.89 -18.45
C THR A 111 -0.01 -7.14 -18.15
N TYR A 112 -0.96 -6.84 -19.04
CA TYR A 112 -2.41 -6.93 -18.77
C TYR A 112 -2.87 -8.33 -18.30
N TYR A 113 -2.13 -9.36 -18.72
CA TYR A 113 -2.41 -10.77 -18.45
C TYR A 113 -2.18 -11.17 -16.98
N TRP A 114 -1.63 -10.30 -16.14
CA TRP A 114 -1.39 -10.56 -14.72
C TRP A 114 -2.65 -11.09 -13.98
N ARG A 115 -3.84 -10.65 -14.40
CA ARG A 115 -5.11 -11.04 -13.78
C ARG A 115 -5.42 -12.51 -14.03
N PHE A 116 -5.08 -13.03 -15.21
CA PHE A 116 -5.27 -14.45 -15.53
C PHE A 116 -4.32 -15.33 -14.72
N ILE A 117 -3.11 -14.86 -14.45
CA ILE A 117 -2.18 -15.55 -13.56
C ILE A 117 -2.70 -15.53 -12.12
N GLU A 118 -3.14 -14.36 -11.63
CA GLU A 118 -3.61 -14.21 -10.25
C GLU A 118 -4.87 -15.05 -9.96
N PHE A 119 -5.82 -15.10 -10.89
CA PHE A 119 -7.13 -15.73 -10.68
C PHE A 119 -7.35 -17.05 -11.39
N GLY A 120 -6.48 -17.41 -12.34
CA GLY A 120 -6.69 -18.54 -13.24
C GLY A 120 -7.66 -18.22 -14.38
N THR A 121 -7.80 -19.18 -15.28
CA THR A 121 -8.77 -19.20 -16.38
C THR A 121 -9.53 -20.53 -16.34
N ALA A 122 -10.45 -20.75 -17.28
CA ALA A 122 -11.16 -22.03 -17.39
C ALA A 122 -10.22 -23.22 -17.65
N THR A 123 -9.07 -22.99 -18.28
CA THR A 123 -8.13 -24.03 -18.71
C THR A 123 -6.79 -24.00 -17.97
N THR A 124 -6.46 -22.90 -17.29
CA THR A 124 -5.18 -22.72 -16.60
C THR A 124 -5.40 -22.41 -15.11
N PRO A 125 -4.77 -23.17 -14.18
CA PRO A 125 -4.92 -22.92 -12.75
C PRO A 125 -4.28 -21.58 -12.33
N ALA A 126 -4.81 -21.00 -11.26
CA ALA A 126 -4.29 -19.75 -10.69
C ALA A 126 -2.91 -19.94 -10.06
N ARG A 127 -2.00 -18.99 -10.30
CA ARG A 127 -0.70 -18.86 -9.63
C ARG A 127 -0.68 -17.52 -8.88
N PRO A 128 -1.41 -17.41 -7.75
CA PRO A 128 -1.60 -16.13 -7.08
C PRO A 128 -0.29 -15.61 -6.48
N PHE A 129 -0.09 -14.30 -6.59
CA PHE A 129 1.07 -13.58 -6.05
C PHE A 129 0.66 -12.32 -5.28
N ILE A 130 -0.51 -11.73 -5.56
CA ILE A 130 -1.04 -10.58 -4.81
C ILE A 130 -1.74 -11.04 -3.54
N ARG A 131 -2.67 -12.00 -3.65
CA ARG A 131 -3.39 -12.54 -2.48
C ARG A 131 -2.47 -13.06 -1.38
N PRO A 132 -1.44 -13.89 -1.65
CA PRO A 132 -0.51 -14.35 -0.62
C PRO A 132 0.35 -13.22 -0.05
N ALA A 133 0.74 -12.23 -0.87
CA ALA A 133 1.48 -11.06 -0.38
C ALA A 133 0.68 -10.25 0.64
N LEU A 134 -0.64 -10.08 0.41
CA LEU A 134 -1.52 -9.46 1.39
C LEU A 134 -1.70 -10.34 2.62
N LYS A 135 -2.10 -11.61 2.46
CA LYS A 135 -2.36 -12.52 3.58
C LYS A 135 -1.17 -12.60 4.55
N ASN A 136 0.05 -12.72 4.02
CA ASN A 136 1.25 -12.90 4.82
C ASN A 136 1.90 -11.57 5.22
N GLY A 137 1.65 -10.49 4.47
CA GLY A 137 2.29 -9.19 4.68
C GLY A 137 1.48 -8.20 5.50
N SER A 138 0.16 -8.42 5.70
CA SER A 138 -0.72 -7.44 6.35
C SER A 138 -0.29 -7.07 7.76
N GLN A 139 0.09 -8.05 8.60
CA GLN A 139 0.47 -7.76 9.98
C GLN A 139 1.73 -6.89 10.06
N GLU A 140 2.74 -7.20 9.24
CA GLU A 140 3.97 -6.41 9.17
C GLU A 140 3.73 -5.03 8.56
N ALA A 141 2.87 -4.92 7.54
CA ALA A 141 2.48 -3.62 7.00
C ALA A 141 1.79 -2.73 8.05
N ILE A 142 0.91 -3.31 8.89
CA ILE A 142 0.27 -2.61 10.02
C ILE A 142 1.33 -2.16 11.02
N ARG A 143 2.27 -3.04 11.40
CA ARG A 143 3.38 -2.71 12.30
C ARG A 143 4.21 -1.54 11.76
N ILE A 144 4.62 -1.60 10.50
CA ILE A 144 5.38 -0.54 9.81
C ILE A 144 4.59 0.78 9.83
N PHE A 145 3.29 0.74 9.55
CA PHE A 145 2.43 1.92 9.65
C PHE A 145 2.45 2.51 11.06
N ILE A 146 2.18 1.67 12.08
CA ILE A 146 2.12 2.08 13.48
C ILE A 146 3.43 2.73 13.92
N GLU A 147 4.58 2.11 13.63
CA GLU A 147 5.89 2.63 14.01
C GLU A 147 6.18 3.99 13.37
N ASN A 148 5.96 4.10 12.06
CA ASN A 148 6.23 5.34 11.33
C ASN A 148 5.27 6.46 11.72
N TYR A 149 4.01 6.13 12.01
CA TYR A 149 3.04 7.11 12.45
C TYR A 149 3.33 7.59 13.87
N LYS A 150 3.63 6.70 14.82
CA LYS A 150 4.09 7.06 16.17
C LYS A 150 5.28 8.04 16.12
N ARG A 151 6.30 7.73 15.31
CA ARG A 151 7.46 8.60 15.10
C ARG A 151 7.09 9.96 14.50
N SER A 152 6.02 10.05 13.70
CA SER A 152 5.53 11.33 13.20
C SER A 152 4.82 12.13 14.27
N LEU A 153 3.95 11.47 15.06
CA LEU A 153 3.23 12.09 16.17
C LEU A 153 4.21 12.66 17.21
N ASP A 154 5.27 11.92 17.54
CA ASP A 154 6.30 12.38 18.47
C ASP A 154 7.02 13.65 17.98
N ARG A 155 7.26 13.75 16.67
CA ARG A 155 7.86 14.95 16.07
C ARG A 155 6.90 16.13 16.12
N SER A 156 5.61 15.90 15.89
CA SER A 156 4.59 16.95 15.98
C SER A 156 4.41 17.43 17.42
N LEU A 157 4.33 16.53 18.40
CA LEU A 157 4.25 16.89 19.82
C LEU A 157 5.45 17.71 20.29
N LYS A 158 6.68 17.32 19.90
CA LYS A 158 7.91 18.08 20.23
C LYS A 158 7.90 19.51 19.67
N LYS A 159 7.23 19.73 18.54
CA LYS A 159 7.12 21.07 17.94
C LYS A 159 6.05 21.93 18.60
N VAL A 160 4.99 21.33 19.12
CA VAL A 160 3.94 22.05 19.84
C VAL A 160 4.38 22.42 21.25
N SER A 161 5.24 21.61 21.88
CA SER A 161 5.80 21.88 23.21
C SER A 161 6.96 22.88 23.21
N LYS A 162 7.32 23.44 22.05
CA LYS A 162 8.43 24.39 21.89
C LYS A 162 7.88 25.78 21.62
#